data_AF-A0AAT9HGB1-F1
#
_entry.id   AF-A0AAT9HGB1-F1
#
_cell.length_a   1.000
_cell.length_b   1.000
_cell.length_c   1.000
_cell.angle_alpha   90.00
_cell.angle_beta   90.00
_cell.angle_gamma   90.00
#
_symmetry.space_group_name_H-M   'P 1'
#
loop_
_entity.id
_entity.type
_entity.pdbx_description
1 polymer ?
#
loop_
_entity_poly.entity_id
_entity_poly.type
_entity_poly.pdbx_seq_one_letter_code
_entity_poly.pdbx_strand_id
1 'polypeptide(L)'
;MNPLKPQATLHADDFTRNDVEAFHRLMTELVDQCRAVGERHPAGWQPESPDLLHQFGESMVIIADLSRTLNHSRQEIRRILDRARYRL
;
A
#
# COMPACT_ATOMS: atom_id res chain seq x y z
N MET A 1 -14.00 -27.74 -21.09
CA MET A 1 -14.57 -26.80 -20.11
C MET A 1 -14.30 -27.34 -18.71
N ASN A 2 -13.36 -26.75 -17.99
CA ASN A 2 -13.13 -27.11 -16.59
C ASN A 2 -14.20 -26.36 -15.77
N PRO A 3 -15.05 -27.02 -14.96
CA PRO A 3 -16.00 -26.30 -14.14
C PRO A 3 -15.20 -25.43 -13.16
N LEU A 4 -15.42 -24.11 -13.23
CA LEU A 4 -14.91 -23.16 -12.25
C LEU A 4 -15.39 -23.65 -10.89
N LYS A 5 -14.49 -24.22 -10.09
CA LYS A 5 -14.76 -24.52 -8.68
C LYS A 5 -15.32 -23.22 -8.07
N PRO A 6 -16.44 -23.28 -7.33
CA PRO A 6 -16.95 -22.09 -6.64
C PRO A 6 -15.81 -21.52 -5.81
N GLN A 7 -15.46 -20.27 -6.08
CA GLN A 7 -14.43 -19.57 -5.35
C GLN A 7 -14.97 -19.43 -3.93
N ALA A 8 -14.46 -20.25 -3.01
CA ALA A 8 -14.94 -20.28 -1.64
C ALA A 8 -14.89 -18.85 -1.07
N THR A 9 -16.01 -18.41 -0.52
CA THR A 9 -16.18 -17.05 -0.01
C THR A 9 -15.45 -16.96 1.33
N LEU A 10 -14.57 -15.97 1.48
CA LEU A 10 -13.87 -15.71 2.74
C LEU A 10 -14.84 -15.09 3.76
N HIS A 11 -14.73 -15.56 4.99
CA HIS A 11 -15.36 -15.02 6.18
C HIS A 11 -14.29 -14.40 7.11
N ALA A 12 -14.74 -13.57 8.06
CA ALA A 12 -13.83 -12.91 9.00
C ALA A 12 -13.02 -13.92 9.83
N ASP A 13 -13.61 -15.07 10.15
CA ASP A 13 -13.00 -16.11 10.98
C ASP A 13 -11.83 -16.85 10.27
N ASP A 14 -11.68 -16.69 8.95
CA ASP A 14 -10.56 -17.26 8.18
C ASP A 14 -9.24 -16.48 8.37
N PHE A 15 -9.33 -15.28 8.94
CA PHE A 15 -8.20 -14.43 9.25
C PHE A 15 -7.73 -14.67 10.67
N THR A 16 -6.44 -14.96 10.82
CA THR A 16 -5.83 -15.05 12.14
C THR A 16 -5.62 -13.65 12.72
N ARG A 17 -5.47 -13.55 14.04
CA ARG A 17 -5.04 -12.30 14.71
C ARG A 17 -3.79 -11.70 14.06
N ASN A 18 -2.81 -12.55 13.73
CA ASN A 18 -1.56 -12.12 13.08
C ASN A 18 -1.80 -11.54 11.69
N ASP A 19 -2.77 -12.07 10.93
CA ASP A 19 -3.12 -11.53 9.61
C ASP A 19 -3.73 -10.13 9.73
N VAL A 20 -4.61 -9.92 10.72
CA VAL A 20 -5.23 -8.61 10.98
C VAL A 20 -4.18 -7.61 11.46
N GLU A 21 -3.30 -8.00 12.39
CA GLU A 21 -2.22 -7.13 12.87
C GLU A 21 -1.22 -6.79 11.77
N ALA A 22 -0.91 -7.73 10.86
CA ALA A 22 -0.09 -7.45 9.68
C ALA A 22 -0.78 -6.47 8.73
N PHE A 23 -2.08 -6.66 8.47
CA PHE A 23 -2.86 -5.74 7.65
C PHE A 23 -2.86 -4.31 8.21
N HIS A 24 -3.13 -4.15 9.51
CA HIS A 24 -3.11 -2.83 10.15
C HIS A 24 -1.75 -2.16 10.09
N ARG A 25 -0.65 -2.92 10.26
CA ARG A 25 0.71 -2.38 10.13
C ARG A 25 0.97 -1.86 8.71
N LEU A 26 0.65 -2.65 7.68
CA LEU A 26 0.82 -2.25 6.28
C LEU A 26 0.02 -0.98 5.95
N MET A 27 -1.22 -0.89 6.42
CA MET A 27 -2.05 0.32 6.21
C MET A 27 -1.49 1.53 6.96
N THR A 28 -0.97 1.32 8.17
CA THR A 28 -0.33 2.39 8.97
C THR A 28 0.92 2.91 8.25
N GLU A 29 1.81 2.01 7.82
CA GLU A 29 3.03 2.37 7.07
C GLU A 29 2.71 3.14 5.78
N LEU A 30 1.68 2.71 5.02
CA LEU A 30 1.25 3.41 3.82
C LEU A 30 0.73 4.82 4.12
N VAL A 31 -0.11 4.97 5.15
CA VAL A 31 -0.67 6.27 5.56
C VAL A 31 0.42 7.19 6.10
N ASP A 32 1.35 6.67 6.90
CA ASP A 32 2.46 7.46 7.44
C ASP A 32 3.39 7.95 6.33
N GLN A 33 3.65 7.15 5.30
CA GLN A 33 4.42 7.62 4.14
C GLN A 33 3.70 8.76 3.40
N CYS A 34 2.39 8.65 3.20
CA CYS A 34 1.60 9.73 2.61
C CYS A 34 1.59 10.99 3.50
N ARG A 35 1.49 10.82 4.82
CA ARG A 35 1.55 11.92 5.79
C ARG A 35 2.91 12.62 5.73
N ALA A 36 4.01 11.87 5.71
CA ALA A 36 5.36 12.43 5.63
C ALA A 36 5.61 13.23 4.34
N VAL A 37 4.95 12.86 3.22
CA VAL A 37 4.95 13.70 2.01
C VAL A 37 4.16 14.99 2.25
N GLY A 38 2.97 14.90 2.86
CA GLY A 38 2.15 16.08 3.17
C GLY A 38 2.81 17.04 4.16
N GLU A 39 3.49 16.54 5.19
CA GLU A 39 4.19 17.33 6.19
C GLU A 39 5.38 18.10 5.62
N ARG A 40 6.00 17.60 4.55
CA ARG A 40 7.04 18.35 3.81
C ARG A 40 6.48 19.53 3.02
N HIS A 41 5.19 19.48 2.66
CA HIS A 41 4.54 20.52 1.85
C HIS A 41 3.21 20.96 2.51
N PRO A 42 3.25 21.56 3.72
CA PRO A 42 2.07 21.82 4.54
C PRO A 42 1.12 22.87 3.93
N ALA A 43 1.64 23.72 3.04
CA ALA A 43 0.86 24.73 2.30
C ALA A 43 0.40 24.23 0.91
N GLY A 44 0.50 22.92 0.64
CA GLY A 44 0.39 22.35 -0.69
C GLY A 44 1.75 22.27 -1.39
N TRP A 45 1.77 21.67 -2.58
CA TRP A 45 3.01 21.47 -3.36
C TRP A 45 3.74 22.79 -3.59
N GLN A 46 4.87 22.95 -2.90
CA GLN A 46 5.80 24.05 -3.08
C GLN A 46 7.19 23.44 -3.30
N PRO A 47 7.73 23.52 -4.51
CA PRO A 47 9.04 22.98 -4.81
C PRO A 47 10.13 23.76 -4.07
N GLU A 48 11.17 23.07 -3.63
CA GLU A 48 12.28 23.68 -2.87
C GLU A 48 13.14 24.61 -3.74
N SER A 49 13.12 24.41 -5.06
CA SER A 49 13.91 25.15 -6.03
C SER A 49 13.03 25.83 -7.09
N PRO A 50 13.37 27.05 -7.55
CA PRO A 50 12.73 27.65 -8.72
C PRO A 50 13.13 26.97 -10.04
N ASP A 51 14.16 26.11 -10.05
CA ASP A 51 14.60 25.38 -11.24
C ASP A 51 13.65 24.22 -11.57
N LEU A 52 12.97 24.29 -12.72
CA LEU A 52 11.96 23.31 -13.12
C LEU A 52 12.51 21.88 -13.20
N LEU A 53 13.76 21.69 -13.68
CA LEU A 53 14.34 20.35 -13.75
C LEU A 53 14.49 19.73 -12.36
N HIS A 54 14.88 20.53 -11.37
CA HIS A 54 14.90 20.10 -9.97
C HIS A 54 13.51 19.73 -9.47
N GLN A 55 12.48 20.55 -9.75
CA GLN A 55 11.10 20.25 -9.32
C GLN A 55 10.58 18.93 -9.92
N PHE A 56 10.87 18.68 -11.20
CA PHE A 56 10.51 17.41 -11.85
C PHE A 56 11.26 16.23 -11.22
N GLY A 57 12.55 16.39 -10.94
CA GLY A 57 13.36 15.38 -10.26
C GLY A 57 12.79 15.03 -8.87
N GLU A 58 12.52 16.05 -8.06
CA GLU A 58 11.90 15.92 -6.73
C GLU A 58 10.56 15.19 -6.81
N SER A 59 9.67 15.62 -7.73
CA SER A 59 8.36 15.01 -7.95
C SER A 59 8.47 13.53 -8.31
N MET A 60 9.41 13.18 -9.21
CA MET A 60 9.60 11.80 -9.66
C MET A 60 10.11 10.90 -8.54
N VAL A 61 10.97 11.40 -7.65
CA VAL A 61 11.43 10.66 -6.47
C VAL A 61 10.27 10.38 -5.52
N ILE A 62 9.47 11.40 -5.19
CA ILE A 62 8.31 11.25 -4.29
C ILE A 62 7.30 10.25 -4.87
N ILE A 63 6.97 10.36 -6.16
CA ILE A 63 6.06 9.42 -6.83
C ILE A 63 6.62 8.00 -6.81
N ALA A 64 7.92 7.84 -7.08
CA ALA A 64 8.56 6.52 -7.08
C ALA A 64 8.51 5.88 -5.69
N ASP A 65 8.78 6.64 -4.63
CA ASP A 65 8.75 6.15 -3.25
C ASP A 65 7.33 5.74 -2.84
N LEU A 66 6.33 6.60 -3.07
CA LEU A 66 4.93 6.27 -2.80
C LEU A 66 4.47 5.04 -3.58
N SER A 67 4.88 4.93 -4.85
CA SER A 67 4.55 3.78 -5.69
C SER A 67 5.17 2.48 -5.17
N ARG A 68 6.42 2.52 -4.67
CA ARG A 68 7.06 1.36 -4.05
C ARG A 68 6.32 0.92 -2.80
N THR A 69 5.98 1.86 -1.90
CA THR A 69 5.23 1.56 -0.67
C THR A 69 3.85 0.98 -0.97
N LEU A 70 3.14 1.56 -1.94
CA LEU A 70 1.82 1.05 -2.37
C LEU A 70 1.93 -0.36 -2.96
N ASN A 71 2.91 -0.59 -3.83
CA ASN A 71 3.10 -1.91 -4.45
C ASN A 71 3.46 -2.97 -3.41
N HIS A 72 4.35 -2.65 -2.48
CA HIS A 72 4.68 -3.54 -1.36
C HIS A 72 3.42 -3.88 -0.54
N SER A 73 2.68 -2.86 -0.11
CA SER A 73 1.44 -3.04 0.67
C SER A 73 0.43 -3.93 -0.05
N ARG A 74 0.19 -3.69 -1.35
CA ARG A 74 -0.72 -4.51 -2.16
C ARG A 74 -0.28 -5.96 -2.26
N GLN A 75 1.02 -6.22 -2.42
CA GLN A 75 1.55 -7.58 -2.50
C GLN A 75 1.38 -8.32 -1.16
N GLU A 76 1.69 -7.68 -0.04
CA GLU A 76 1.53 -8.32 1.28
C GLU A 76 0.07 -8.53 1.67
N ILE A 77 -0.82 -7.58 1.36
CA ILE A 77 -2.28 -7.74 1.53
C ILE A 77 -2.78 -8.93 0.71
N ARG A 78 -2.33 -9.07 -0.53
CA ARG A 78 -2.67 -10.23 -1.35
C ARG A 78 -2.21 -11.53 -0.72
N ARG A 79 -1.00 -11.58 -0.17
CA ARG A 79 -0.50 -12.76 0.55
C ARG A 79 -1.32 -13.08 1.80
N ILE A 80 -1.79 -12.06 2.54
CA ILE A 80 -2.71 -12.25 3.67
C ILE A 80 -4.00 -12.92 3.18
N LEU A 81 -4.62 -12.39 2.11
CA LEU A 81 -5.84 -12.97 1.52
C LEU A 81 -5.62 -14.40 1.04
N ASP A 82 -4.49 -14.68 0.37
CA ASP A 82 -4.18 -16.01 -0.12
C ASP A 82 -3.98 -16.99 1.04
N ARG A 83 -3.31 -16.59 2.13
CA ARG A 83 -3.20 -17.41 3.35
C ARG A 83 -4.57 -17.72 3.97
N ALA A 84 -5.48 -16.75 4.02
CA ALA A 84 -6.84 -16.99 4.50
C ALA A 84 -7.58 -18.01 3.62
N ARG A 85 -7.45 -17.89 2.28
CA ARG A 85 -8.04 -18.86 1.34
C ARG A 85 -7.50 -20.27 1.48
N TYR A 86 -6.22 -20.42 1.84
CA TYR A 86 -5.62 -21.74 2.08
C TYR A 86 -6.15 -22.44 3.34
N ARG A 87 -6.88 -21.71 4.21
CA ARG A 87 -7.50 -22.28 5.42
C ARG A 87 -8.96 -22.69 5.24
N LEU A 88 -9.55 -22.36 4.08
CA LEU A 88 -10.86 -22.85 3.64
C LEU A 88 -10.78 -24.33 3.25
#